data_AF-A0A5J6SEC0-F1
#
_entry.id   AF-A0A5J6SEC0-F1
#
_cell.length_a   1.000
_cell.length_b   1.000
_cell.length_c   1.000
_cell.angle_alpha   90.00
_cell.angle_beta   90.00
_cell.angle_gamma   90.00
#
_symmetry.space_group_name_H-M   'P 1'
#
loop_
_entity.id
_entity.type
_entity.pdbx_description
1 polymer ?
#
loop_
_entity_poly.entity_id
_entity_poly.type
_entity_poly.pdbx_seq_one_letter_code
_entity_poly.pdbx_strand_id
1 'polypeptide(L)'
;MIWFIVPISIVICNDIMAYLFGFFFGRTPLIKLSPKKTWEGFIGGFFATVVFGFLFAYALSNYNYFVCPVDYSSETNSFIIDCEPSQLFHLQEYTLPSLLQSVFGWKTVQLFPFQIHSIALSTFASLIGPFGGFFASGFKRAFKIKDFADTIPGHGGIMDRFDCQYLMATFVHVYITSFIRGPNPSKVLQQLLVLQPEQQLQIFNILKSHLIEKGAIQQ
;
A
#
# COMPACT_ATOMS: atom_id res chain seq x y z
N MET A 1 -12.09 -3.45 -0.16
CA MET A 1 -11.35 -4.36 0.75
C MET A 1 -9.90 -4.63 0.32
N ILE A 2 -9.60 -4.52 -0.97
CA ILE A 2 -8.30 -4.85 -1.56
C ILE A 2 -7.11 -4.10 -0.92
N TRP A 3 -7.30 -2.83 -0.56
CA TRP A 3 -6.30 -1.99 0.14
C TRP A 3 -5.90 -2.50 1.54
N PHE A 4 -6.64 -3.46 2.10
CA PHE A 4 -6.30 -4.10 3.37
C PHE A 4 -5.68 -5.48 3.15
N ILE A 5 -6.28 -6.29 2.27
CA ILE A 5 -5.86 -7.67 2.01
C ILE A 5 -4.47 -7.72 1.37
N VAL A 6 -4.23 -6.92 0.33
CA VAL A 6 -2.97 -6.95 -0.43
C VAL A 6 -1.76 -6.60 0.46
N PRO A 7 -1.75 -5.50 1.23
CA PRO A 7 -0.62 -5.20 2.13
C PRO A 7 -0.33 -6.29 3.16
N ILE A 8 -1.37 -6.87 3.76
CA ILE A 8 -1.20 -7.93 4.77
C ILE A 8 -0.56 -9.16 4.13
N SER A 9 -1.09 -9.59 2.99
CA SER A 9 -0.56 -10.74 2.25
C SER A 9 0.88 -10.51 1.79
N ILE A 10 1.23 -9.28 1.37
CA ILE A 10 2.59 -8.90 0.99
C ILE A 10 3.55 -9.04 2.17
N VAL A 11 3.20 -8.54 3.36
CA VAL A 11 4.07 -8.67 4.55
C VAL A 11 4.27 -10.14 4.92
N ILE A 12 3.19 -10.93 4.93
CA ILE A 12 3.26 -12.37 5.22
C ILE A 12 4.15 -13.08 4.18
N CYS A 13 3.97 -12.76 2.91
CA CYS A 13 4.79 -13.32 1.83
C CYS A 13 6.26 -12.96 2.01
N ASN A 14 6.56 -11.71 2.37
CA ASN A 14 7.94 -11.27 2.61
C ASN A 14 8.62 -12.04 3.73
N ASP A 15 7.95 -12.26 4.86
CA ASP A 15 8.53 -13.03 5.97
C ASP A 15 8.78 -14.50 5.58
N ILE A 16 7.83 -15.12 4.86
CA ILE A 16 7.98 -16.50 4.37
C ILE A 16 9.12 -16.60 3.35
N MET A 17 9.16 -15.70 2.37
CA MET A 17 10.16 -15.74 1.31
C MET A 17 11.55 -15.39 1.86
N ALA A 18 11.67 -14.41 2.74
CA ALA A 18 12.93 -14.08 3.38
C ALA A 18 13.46 -15.25 4.21
N TYR A 19 12.57 -15.99 4.89
CA TYR A 19 12.94 -17.23 5.58
C TYR A 19 13.39 -18.33 4.61
N LEU A 20 12.65 -18.58 3.52
CA LEU A 20 12.98 -19.62 2.54
C LEU A 20 14.33 -19.33 1.87
N PHE A 21 14.53 -18.13 1.33
CA PHE A 21 15.81 -17.75 0.72
C PHE A 21 16.94 -17.68 1.75
N GLY A 22 16.65 -17.26 2.97
CA GLY A 22 17.62 -17.27 4.07
C GLY A 22 18.02 -18.70 4.48
N PHE A 23 17.11 -19.66 4.44
CA PHE A 23 17.37 -21.06 4.76
C PHE A 23 18.21 -21.74 3.67
N PHE A 24 17.89 -21.53 2.39
CA PHE A 24 18.59 -22.18 1.28
C PHE A 24 19.92 -21.51 0.90
N PHE A 25 19.99 -20.19 0.95
CA PHE A 25 21.12 -19.41 0.43
C PHE A 25 21.81 -18.52 1.48
N GLY A 26 21.29 -18.47 2.71
CA GLY A 26 21.80 -17.59 3.75
C GLY A 26 23.20 -17.96 4.21
N ARG A 27 24.13 -17.02 4.06
CA ARG A 27 25.51 -17.14 4.54
C ARG A 27 25.93 -15.93 5.36
N THR A 28 25.45 -14.74 5.01
CA THR A 28 25.89 -13.49 5.63
C THR A 28 24.80 -12.91 6.54
N PRO A 29 25.04 -12.79 7.86
CA PRO A 29 24.04 -12.23 8.78
C PRO A 29 23.84 -10.73 8.52
N LEU A 30 22.58 -10.29 8.55
CA LEU A 30 22.18 -8.91 8.29
C LEU A 30 22.48 -7.99 9.48
N ILE A 31 22.24 -8.45 10.71
CA ILE A 31 22.48 -7.67 11.93
C ILE A 31 22.97 -8.57 13.07
N LYS A 32 23.95 -8.09 13.85
CA LYS A 32 24.51 -8.84 15.00
C LYS A 32 23.45 -9.20 16.05
N LEU A 33 22.43 -8.35 16.20
CA LEU A 33 21.33 -8.57 17.13
C LEU A 33 20.44 -9.77 16.76
N SER A 34 20.38 -10.13 15.47
CA SER A 34 19.53 -11.19 14.94
C SER A 34 20.31 -12.05 13.94
N PRO A 35 21.16 -12.97 14.42
CA PRO A 35 22.08 -13.72 13.58
C PRO A 35 21.38 -14.68 12.59
N LYS A 36 20.09 -14.95 12.79
CA LYS A 36 19.29 -15.80 11.90
C LYS A 36 18.79 -15.08 10.65
N LYS A 37 18.79 -13.74 10.61
CA LYS A 37 18.38 -12.99 9.42
C LYS A 37 19.59 -12.73 8.54
N THR A 38 19.50 -13.04 7.26
CA THR A 38 20.62 -12.97 6.30
C THR A 38 20.37 -11.95 5.20
N TRP A 39 21.45 -11.42 4.60
CA TRP A 39 21.33 -10.52 3.45
C TRP A 39 20.74 -11.23 2.23
N GLU A 40 21.10 -12.50 2.00
CA GLU A 40 20.57 -13.26 0.87
C GLU A 40 19.07 -13.51 1.02
N GLY A 41 18.61 -13.78 2.24
CA GLY A 41 17.18 -13.88 2.56
C GLY A 41 16.46 -12.55 2.34
N PHE A 42 17.04 -11.43 2.75
CA PHE A 42 16.45 -10.11 2.56
C PHE A 42 16.31 -9.73 1.08
N ILE A 43 17.34 -9.96 0.27
CA ILE A 43 17.33 -9.65 -1.17
C ILE A 43 16.39 -10.61 -1.93
N GLY A 44 16.44 -11.91 -1.65
CA GLY A 44 15.54 -12.89 -2.26
C GLY A 44 14.07 -12.64 -1.89
N GLY A 45 13.82 -12.32 -0.63
CA GLY A 45 12.51 -11.92 -0.11
C GLY A 45 11.97 -10.68 -0.83
N PHE A 46 12.81 -9.66 -1.05
CA PHE A 46 12.43 -8.46 -1.79
C PHE A 46 11.89 -8.76 -3.19
N PHE A 47 12.67 -9.47 -4.03
CA PHE A 47 12.26 -9.77 -5.40
C PHE A 47 11.01 -10.67 -5.44
N ALA A 48 10.97 -11.70 -4.60
CA ALA A 48 9.83 -12.60 -4.53
C ALA A 48 8.54 -11.87 -4.09
N THR A 49 8.65 -10.95 -3.13
CA THR A 49 7.51 -10.17 -2.64
C THR A 49 7.00 -9.18 -3.66
N VAL A 50 7.87 -8.53 -4.43
CA VAL A 50 7.46 -7.63 -5.53
C VAL A 50 6.72 -8.41 -6.61
N VAL A 51 7.24 -9.56 -7.03
CA VAL A 51 6.59 -10.42 -8.02
C VAL A 51 5.25 -10.93 -7.50
N PHE A 52 5.21 -11.41 -6.25
CA PHE A 52 3.97 -11.85 -5.61
C PHE A 52 2.94 -10.72 -5.53
N GLY A 53 3.33 -9.54 -5.05
CA GLY A 53 2.44 -8.38 -4.94
C GLY A 53 1.86 -7.96 -6.29
N PHE A 54 2.67 -7.99 -7.35
CA PHE A 54 2.22 -7.66 -8.71
C PHE A 54 1.17 -8.66 -9.23
N LEU A 55 1.42 -9.96 -9.08
CA LEU A 55 0.50 -11.02 -9.51
C LEU A 55 -0.76 -11.09 -8.65
N PHE A 56 -0.61 -10.93 -7.34
CA PHE A 56 -1.73 -10.99 -6.39
C PHE A 56 -2.67 -9.80 -6.55
N ALA A 57 -2.12 -8.60 -6.81
CA ALA A 57 -2.93 -7.43 -7.16
C ALA A 57 -3.74 -7.67 -8.44
N TYR A 58 -3.12 -8.22 -9.49
CA TYR A 58 -3.84 -8.59 -10.71
C TYR A 58 -4.98 -9.58 -10.41
N ALA A 59 -4.71 -10.66 -9.68
CA ALA A 59 -5.71 -11.67 -9.35
C ALA A 59 -6.92 -11.08 -8.60
N LEU A 60 -6.68 -10.24 -7.58
CA LEU A 60 -7.77 -9.65 -6.80
C LEU A 60 -8.52 -8.53 -7.54
N SER A 61 -7.86 -7.78 -8.42
CA SER A 61 -8.50 -6.72 -9.21
C SER A 61 -9.56 -7.26 -10.18
N ASN A 62 -9.51 -8.54 -10.54
CA ASN A 62 -10.53 -9.18 -11.39
C ASN A 62 -11.87 -9.44 -10.66
N TYR A 63 -11.90 -9.37 -9.32
CA TYR A 63 -13.10 -9.67 -8.54
C TYR A 63 -13.68 -8.40 -7.90
N ASN A 64 -14.88 -8.01 -8.34
CA ASN A 64 -15.60 -6.84 -7.83
C ASN A 64 -15.78 -6.88 -6.30
N TYR A 65 -15.93 -8.07 -5.72
CA TYR A 65 -16.05 -8.26 -4.27
C TYR A 65 -14.90 -7.60 -3.47
N PHE A 66 -13.67 -7.66 -3.95
CA PHE A 66 -12.52 -7.08 -3.23
C PHE A 66 -12.36 -5.59 -3.51
N VAL A 67 -12.78 -5.15 -4.69
CA VAL A 67 -12.60 -3.80 -5.21
C VAL A 67 -13.68 -2.86 -4.69
N CYS A 68 -14.94 -3.29 -4.74
CA CYS A 68 -16.09 -2.48 -4.37
C CYS A 68 -16.16 -2.20 -2.86
N PRO A 69 -16.60 -0.99 -2.46
CA PRO A 69 -17.02 -0.76 -1.09
C PRO A 69 -18.28 -1.59 -0.79
N VAL A 70 -18.43 -1.98 0.47
CA VAL A 70 -19.63 -2.66 0.94
C VAL A 70 -20.62 -1.58 1.36
N ASP A 71 -21.78 -1.55 0.70
CA ASP A 71 -22.88 -0.63 1.01
C ASP A 71 -24.04 -1.37 1.70
N TYR A 72 -24.73 -0.68 2.59
CA TYR A 72 -25.90 -1.23 3.29
C TYR A 72 -27.17 -0.68 2.65
N SER A 73 -27.99 -1.57 2.07
CA SER A 73 -29.30 -1.17 1.55
C SER A 73 -30.34 -1.29 2.66
N SER A 74 -30.94 -0.14 2.99
CA SER A 74 -32.07 -0.06 3.91
C SER A 74 -33.34 -0.72 3.36
N GLU A 75 -33.44 -0.93 2.04
CA GLU A 75 -34.63 -1.50 1.40
C GLU A 75 -34.69 -3.03 1.52
N THR A 76 -33.54 -3.69 1.34
CA THR A 76 -33.42 -5.15 1.41
C THR A 76 -32.87 -5.65 2.75
N ASN A 77 -32.55 -4.71 3.66
CA ASN A 77 -31.94 -4.96 4.97
C ASN A 77 -30.69 -5.88 4.87
N SER A 78 -29.93 -5.70 3.78
CA SER A 78 -28.82 -6.56 3.40
C SER A 78 -27.63 -5.74 2.90
N PHE A 79 -26.44 -6.34 3.00
CA PHE A 79 -25.20 -5.77 2.45
C PHE A 79 -25.12 -6.08 0.97
N ILE A 80 -24.98 -5.05 0.15
CA ILE A 80 -24.87 -5.14 -1.31
C ILE A 80 -23.45 -4.75 -1.73
N ILE A 81 -22.93 -5.43 -2.76
CA ILE A 81 -21.55 -5.29 -3.26
C ILE A 81 -21.57 -4.98 -4.76
N ASP A 82 -22.63 -4.31 -5.21
CA ASP A 82 -22.77 -3.85 -6.58
C ASP A 82 -22.31 -2.40 -6.66
N CYS A 83 -21.13 -2.22 -7.24
CA CYS A 83 -20.55 -0.90 -7.52
C CYS A 83 -19.92 -0.89 -8.91
N GLU A 84 -19.83 0.30 -9.51
CA GLU A 84 -18.98 0.49 -10.68
C GLU A 84 -17.52 0.65 -10.21
N PRO A 85 -16.58 -0.23 -10.63
CA PRO A 85 -15.19 -0.14 -10.19
C PRO A 85 -14.56 1.20 -10.56
N SER A 86 -13.80 1.80 -9.64
CA SER A 86 -13.07 3.04 -9.93
C SER A 86 -12.01 2.84 -11.02
N GLN A 87 -11.58 3.93 -11.68
CA GLN A 87 -10.56 3.93 -12.74
C GLN A 87 -9.24 3.21 -12.38
N LEU A 88 -8.95 3.04 -11.08
CA LEU A 88 -7.79 2.28 -10.58
C LEU A 88 -7.85 0.78 -10.88
N PHE A 89 -9.03 0.25 -11.15
CA PHE A 89 -9.30 -1.18 -11.37
C PHE A 89 -9.85 -1.45 -12.78
N HIS A 90 -9.72 -0.47 -13.69
CA HIS A 90 -9.90 -0.69 -15.11
C HIS A 90 -8.57 -0.95 -15.78
N LEU A 91 -8.56 -1.84 -16.76
CA LEU A 91 -7.37 -2.17 -17.53
C LEU A 91 -6.94 -0.95 -18.35
N GLN A 92 -5.70 -0.49 -18.20
CA GLN A 92 -5.16 0.64 -18.94
C GLN A 92 -3.92 0.20 -19.74
N GLU A 93 -3.71 0.85 -20.89
CA GLU A 93 -2.55 0.61 -21.73
C GLU A 93 -1.41 1.55 -21.35
N TYR A 94 -0.27 0.98 -20.99
CA TYR A 94 0.94 1.72 -20.66
C TYR A 94 2.03 1.47 -21.69
N THR A 95 2.75 2.54 -22.04
CA THR A 95 3.94 2.46 -22.89
C THR A 95 5.16 2.11 -22.05
N LEU A 96 5.90 1.08 -22.47
CA LEU A 96 7.08 0.65 -21.73
C LEU A 96 8.24 1.63 -21.91
N PRO A 97 9.06 1.90 -20.87
CA PRO A 97 10.31 2.64 -21.01
C PRO A 97 11.26 1.98 -22.02
N SER A 98 12.11 2.76 -22.68
CA SER A 98 13.03 2.28 -23.73
C SER A 98 13.92 1.10 -23.29
N LEU A 99 14.35 1.09 -22.03
CA LEU A 99 15.12 -0.01 -21.44
C LEU A 99 14.33 -1.33 -21.36
N LEU A 100 13.03 -1.27 -21.09
CA LEU A 100 12.18 -2.46 -21.01
C LEU A 100 11.76 -2.95 -22.40
N GLN A 101 11.60 -2.01 -23.35
CA GLN A 101 11.32 -2.37 -24.75
C GLN A 101 12.44 -3.20 -25.38
N SER A 102 13.71 -2.90 -25.09
CA SER A 102 14.84 -3.68 -25.61
C SER A 102 14.95 -5.07 -25.01
N VAL A 103 14.48 -5.25 -23.77
CA VAL A 103 14.52 -6.54 -23.05
C VAL A 103 13.34 -7.44 -23.44
N PHE A 104 12.12 -6.89 -23.48
CA PHE A 104 10.89 -7.67 -23.67
C PHE A 104 10.32 -7.62 -25.09
N GLY A 105 10.76 -6.69 -25.94
CA GLY A 105 10.29 -6.54 -27.32
C GLY A 105 8.87 -6.00 -27.49
N TRP A 106 8.15 -5.74 -26.39
CA TRP A 106 6.78 -5.19 -26.40
C TRP A 106 6.80 -3.67 -26.25
N LYS A 107 5.90 -2.97 -26.95
CA LYS A 107 5.76 -1.50 -26.87
C LYS A 107 4.71 -1.08 -25.85
N THR A 108 3.64 -1.85 -25.72
CA THR A 108 2.51 -1.58 -24.83
C THR A 108 2.24 -2.78 -23.95
N VAL A 109 1.80 -2.51 -22.72
CA VAL A 109 1.35 -3.52 -21.76
C VAL A 109 0.03 -3.09 -21.15
N GLN A 110 -0.86 -4.07 -20.98
CA GLN A 110 -2.14 -3.87 -20.31
C GLN A 110 -1.99 -4.23 -18.83
N LEU A 111 -2.25 -3.28 -17.96
CA LEU A 111 -2.16 -3.47 -16.51
C LEU A 111 -3.17 -2.59 -15.79
N PHE A 112 -3.60 -3.04 -14.61
CA PHE A 112 -4.41 -2.23 -13.72
C PHE A 112 -3.51 -1.18 -13.05
N PRO A 113 -3.94 0.09 -12.94
CA PRO A 113 -3.21 1.10 -12.18
C PRO A 113 -2.89 0.65 -10.75
N PHE A 114 -3.79 -0.14 -10.14
CA PHE A 114 -3.56 -0.73 -8.82
C PHE A 114 -2.31 -1.65 -8.74
N GLN A 115 -1.88 -2.30 -9.83
CA GLN A 115 -0.65 -3.09 -9.83
C GLN A 115 0.60 -2.23 -9.62
N ILE A 116 0.60 -0.99 -10.12
CA ILE A 116 1.71 -0.04 -9.90
C ILE A 116 1.77 0.34 -8.42
N HIS A 117 0.62 0.60 -7.80
CA HIS A 117 0.55 0.86 -6.36
C HIS A 117 1.01 -0.36 -5.55
N SER A 118 0.63 -1.57 -5.95
CA SER A 118 1.09 -2.81 -5.31
C SER A 118 2.62 -2.92 -5.30
N ILE A 119 3.31 -2.55 -6.40
CA ILE A 119 4.78 -2.53 -6.45
C ILE A 119 5.38 -1.58 -5.41
N ALA A 120 4.80 -0.39 -5.24
CA ALA A 120 5.25 0.56 -4.22
C ALA A 120 5.03 -0.01 -2.79
N LEU A 121 3.88 -0.64 -2.55
CA LEU A 121 3.55 -1.27 -1.27
C LEU A 121 4.49 -2.46 -0.98
N SER A 122 4.77 -3.33 -1.95
CA SER A 122 5.69 -4.47 -1.79
C SER A 122 7.13 -4.04 -1.58
N THR A 123 7.56 -2.97 -2.26
CA THR A 123 8.89 -2.39 -2.08
C THR A 123 9.06 -1.86 -0.66
N PHE A 124 8.07 -1.11 -0.16
CA PHE A 124 8.09 -0.62 1.22
C PHE A 124 8.05 -1.77 2.24
N ALA A 125 7.14 -2.73 2.05
CA ALA A 125 6.99 -3.87 2.96
C ALA A 125 8.26 -4.71 3.07
N SER A 126 9.03 -4.84 1.98
CA SER A 126 10.26 -5.63 1.95
C SER A 126 11.45 -4.85 2.50
N LEU A 127 11.58 -3.57 2.15
CA LEU A 127 12.73 -2.76 2.55
C LEU A 127 12.59 -2.21 3.96
N ILE A 128 11.44 -1.63 4.28
CA ILE A 128 11.22 -0.89 5.53
C ILE A 128 10.50 -1.77 6.56
N GLY A 129 9.56 -2.62 6.13
CA GLY A 129 8.80 -3.52 7.00
C GLY A 129 9.64 -4.30 8.02
N PRO A 130 10.74 -4.99 7.63
CA PRO A 130 11.54 -5.79 8.55
C PRO A 130 12.21 -5.00 9.67
N PHE A 131 12.38 -3.67 9.50
CA PHE A 131 12.92 -2.80 10.54
C PHE A 131 11.95 -2.61 11.71
N GLY A 132 10.64 -2.72 11.49
CA GLY A 132 9.66 -2.79 12.59
C GLY A 132 9.96 -3.97 13.52
N GLY A 133 10.19 -5.15 12.94
CA GLY A 133 10.57 -6.35 13.70
C GLY A 133 11.97 -6.26 14.33
N PHE A 134 12.92 -5.55 13.72
CA PHE A 134 14.22 -5.29 14.35
C PHE A 134 14.11 -4.35 15.53
N PHE A 135 13.28 -3.31 15.43
CA PHE A 135 13.02 -2.38 16.52
C PHE A 135 12.37 -3.09 17.70
N ALA A 136 11.32 -3.87 17.46
CA ALA A 136 10.67 -4.70 18.47
C ALA A 136 11.67 -5.67 19.13
N SER A 137 12.48 -6.37 18.32
CA SER A 137 13.53 -7.25 18.81
C SER A 137 14.57 -6.50 19.66
N GLY A 138 15.00 -5.31 19.25
CA GLY A 138 15.94 -4.47 20.00
C GLY A 138 15.40 -4.03 21.34
N PHE A 139 14.14 -3.59 21.37
CA PHE A 139 13.44 -3.23 22.60
C PHE A 139 13.41 -4.41 23.58
N LYS A 140 13.02 -5.60 23.11
CA LYS A 140 13.00 -6.81 23.95
C LYS A 140 14.36 -7.12 24.56
N ARG A 141 15.44 -7.00 23.78
CA ARG A 141 16.81 -7.24 24.28
C ARG A 141 17.26 -6.20 25.30
N ALA A 142 16.85 -4.94 25.17
CA ALA A 142 17.16 -3.90 26.15
C ALA A 142 16.56 -4.18 27.53
N PHE A 143 15.35 -4.75 27.59
CA PHE A 143 14.68 -5.14 28.83
C PHE A 143 14.98 -6.56 29.31
N LYS A 144 15.91 -7.27 28.65
CA LYS A 144 16.23 -8.69 28.92
C LYS A 144 15.01 -9.62 28.85
N ILE A 145 14.00 -9.25 28.08
CA ILE A 145 12.82 -10.08 27.79
C ILE A 145 12.98 -10.74 26.41
N LYS A 146 12.37 -11.91 26.23
CA LYS A 146 12.43 -12.64 24.94
C LYS A 146 11.21 -12.36 24.07
N ASP A 147 10.04 -12.37 24.69
CA ASP A 147 8.73 -12.23 24.06
C ASP A 147 7.92 -11.22 24.88
N PHE A 148 7.06 -10.42 24.24
CA PHE A 148 6.28 -9.38 24.95
C PHE A 148 5.19 -9.97 25.84
N ALA A 149 4.69 -11.15 25.50
CA ALA A 149 3.69 -11.90 26.24
C ALA A 149 3.70 -13.36 25.78
N ASP A 150 3.18 -14.28 26.61
CA ASP A 150 2.91 -15.67 26.24
C ASP A 150 1.43 -15.83 25.86
N THR A 151 0.99 -15.12 24.81
CA THR A 151 -0.42 -15.15 24.41
C THR A 151 -0.81 -16.48 23.74
N ILE A 152 0.14 -17.12 23.05
CA ILE A 152 -0.07 -18.43 22.43
C ILE A 152 1.08 -19.37 22.84
N PRO A 153 0.81 -20.51 23.49
CA PRO A 153 1.85 -21.42 23.95
C PRO A 153 2.72 -21.89 22.77
N GLY A 154 4.03 -21.65 22.87
CA GLY A 154 5.03 -22.02 21.86
C GLY A 154 5.13 -21.11 20.64
N HIS A 155 4.33 -20.04 20.54
CA HIS A 155 4.22 -19.18 19.34
C HIS A 155 4.55 -17.69 19.57
N GLY A 156 4.92 -17.32 20.80
CA GLY A 156 5.28 -15.97 21.22
C GLY A 156 4.07 -15.07 21.49
N GLY A 157 4.34 -13.76 21.60
CA GLY A 157 3.29 -12.76 21.83
C GLY A 157 2.58 -12.36 20.54
N ILE A 158 1.31 -11.95 20.65
CA ILE A 158 0.58 -11.33 19.53
C ILE A 158 1.35 -10.12 18.98
N MET A 159 1.93 -9.31 19.87
CA MET A 159 2.70 -8.12 19.48
C MET A 159 3.90 -8.44 18.58
N ASP A 160 4.52 -9.61 18.76
CA ASP A 160 5.66 -10.06 17.95
C ASP A 160 5.28 -10.44 16.50
N ARG A 161 3.98 -10.50 16.20
CA ARG A 161 3.42 -10.81 14.87
C ARG A 161 2.85 -9.59 14.16
N PHE A 162 2.52 -8.55 14.92
CA PHE A 162 1.83 -7.35 14.43
C PHE A 162 2.73 -6.12 14.35
N ASP A 163 4.00 -6.21 14.73
CA ASP A 163 4.98 -5.12 14.66
C ASP A 163 5.21 -4.63 13.21
N CYS A 164 5.48 -5.53 12.27
CA CYS A 164 5.61 -5.21 10.85
C CYS A 164 4.26 -4.80 10.22
N GLN A 165 3.16 -5.42 10.67
CA GLN A 165 1.81 -5.15 10.15
C GLN A 165 1.31 -3.76 10.54
N TYR A 166 1.61 -3.31 11.77
CA TYR A 166 1.24 -1.98 12.24
C TYR A 166 1.96 -0.89 11.43
N LEU A 167 3.26 -1.05 11.24
CA LEU A 167 4.06 -0.15 10.40
C LEU A 167 3.51 -0.10 8.96
N MET A 168 3.16 -1.26 8.39
CA MET A 168 2.57 -1.34 7.06
C MET A 168 1.20 -0.67 7.00
N ALA A 169 0.34 -0.85 8.01
CA ALA A 169 -0.97 -0.22 8.07
C ALA A 169 -0.88 1.32 8.10
N THR A 170 0.05 1.87 8.91
CA THR A 170 0.31 3.32 8.93
C THR A 170 0.79 3.81 7.56
N PHE A 171 1.71 3.08 6.92
CA PHE A 171 2.20 3.44 5.60
C PHE A 171 1.10 3.42 4.55
N VAL A 172 0.28 2.37 4.50
CA VAL A 172 -0.85 2.25 3.55
C VAL A 172 -1.83 3.40 3.74
N HIS A 173 -2.15 3.77 4.99
CA HIS A 173 -3.04 4.88 5.27
C HIS A 173 -2.51 6.22 4.73
N VAL A 174 -1.23 6.51 5.00
CA VAL A 174 -0.56 7.71 4.49
C VAL A 174 -0.49 7.67 2.96
N TYR A 175 -0.10 6.53 2.39
CA TYR A 175 0.01 6.34 0.95
C TYR A 175 -1.31 6.58 0.22
N ILE A 176 -2.41 6.00 0.70
CA ILE A 176 -3.75 6.22 0.14
C ILE A 176 -4.16 7.69 0.25
N THR A 177 -3.88 8.32 1.40
CA THR A 177 -4.27 9.72 1.63
C THR A 177 -3.46 10.69 0.78
N SER A 178 -2.19 10.38 0.50
CA SER A 178 -1.29 11.26 -0.25
C SER A 178 -1.34 11.05 -1.77
N PHE A 179 -1.44 9.80 -2.23
CA PHE A 179 -1.27 9.47 -3.65
C PHE A 179 -2.56 9.03 -4.35
N ILE A 180 -3.55 8.53 -3.60
CA ILE A 180 -4.78 7.95 -4.19
C ILE A 180 -5.99 8.87 -4.02
N ARG A 181 -6.20 9.38 -2.81
CA ARG A 181 -7.31 10.29 -2.52
C ARG A 181 -6.98 11.67 -3.06
N GLY A 182 -7.66 12.07 -4.14
CA GLY A 182 -7.67 13.46 -4.58
C GLY A 182 -8.27 14.41 -3.54
N PRO A 183 -8.07 15.73 -3.67
CA PRO A 183 -8.68 16.72 -2.79
C PRO A 183 -10.20 16.60 -2.85
N ASN A 184 -10.82 16.26 -1.71
CA ASN A 184 -12.28 16.16 -1.63
C ASN A 184 -12.89 17.57 -1.76
N PRO A 185 -13.69 17.85 -2.80
CA PRO A 185 -14.24 19.19 -3.04
C PRO A 185 -15.01 19.74 -1.85
N SER A 186 -15.75 18.89 -1.14
CA SER A 186 -16.53 19.27 0.04
C SER A 186 -15.64 19.66 1.22
N LYS A 187 -14.51 18.97 1.42
CA LYS A 187 -13.53 19.35 2.46
C LYS A 187 -12.82 20.64 2.11
N VAL A 188 -12.43 20.83 0.84
CA VAL A 188 -11.83 22.08 0.37
C VAL A 188 -12.82 23.23 0.56
N LEU A 189 -14.08 23.03 0.17
CA LEU A 189 -15.13 24.02 0.35
C LEU A 189 -15.35 24.37 1.82
N GLN A 190 -15.40 23.37 2.72
CA GLN A 190 -15.50 23.62 4.16
C GLN A 190 -14.30 24.43 4.69
N GLN A 191 -13.09 24.16 4.22
CA GLN A 191 -11.91 24.96 4.58
C GLN A 191 -12.01 26.40 4.07
N LEU A 192 -12.55 26.61 2.85
CA LEU A 192 -12.77 27.93 2.29
C LEU A 192 -13.82 28.73 3.07
N LEU A 193 -14.90 28.07 3.52
CA LEU A 193 -15.99 28.71 4.26
C LEU A 193 -15.58 29.19 5.67
N VAL A 194 -14.48 28.66 6.23
CA VAL A 194 -13.94 29.10 7.53
C VAL A 194 -13.09 30.38 7.41
N LEU A 195 -12.62 30.74 6.21
CA LEU A 195 -11.78 31.92 5.99
C LEU A 195 -12.57 33.23 6.16
N GLN A 196 -11.85 34.35 6.34
CA GLN A 196 -12.49 35.67 6.39
C GLN A 196 -13.13 36.03 5.04
N PRO A 197 -14.23 36.82 5.03
CA PRO A 197 -14.94 37.18 3.79
C PRO A 197 -14.04 37.79 2.71
N GLU A 198 -13.03 38.59 3.08
CA GLU A 198 -12.08 39.18 2.13
C GLU A 198 -11.25 38.10 1.41
N GLN A 199 -10.77 37.10 2.15
CA GLN A 199 -10.00 35.98 1.60
C GLN A 199 -10.86 35.08 0.72
N GLN A 200 -12.12 34.87 1.09
CA GLN A 200 -13.08 34.12 0.27
C GLN A 200 -13.30 34.81 -1.08
N LEU A 201 -13.45 36.14 -1.07
CA LEU A 201 -13.69 36.95 -2.26
C LEU A 201 -12.45 36.98 -3.17
N GLN A 202 -11.25 37.03 -2.59
CA GLN A 202 -9.99 36.91 -3.33
C GLN A 202 -9.87 35.54 -4.03
N ILE A 203 -10.12 34.44 -3.30
CA ILE A 203 -10.07 33.09 -3.87
C ILE A 203 -11.12 32.91 -4.96
N PHE A 204 -12.33 33.42 -4.76
CA PHE A 204 -13.39 33.40 -5.77
C PHE A 204 -12.98 34.12 -7.06
N ASN A 205 -12.37 35.31 -6.97
CA ASN A 205 -11.92 36.05 -8.15
C ASN A 205 -10.79 35.35 -8.91
N ILE A 206 -9.84 34.72 -8.20
CA ILE A 206 -8.79 33.89 -8.81
C ILE A 206 -9.40 32.67 -9.50
N LEU A 207 -10.35 31.99 -8.86
CA LEU A 207 -11.01 30.83 -9.46
C LEU A 207 -11.84 31.23 -10.68
N LYS A 208 -12.58 32.34 -10.60
CA LYS A 208 -13.38 32.90 -11.70
C LYS A 208 -12.52 33.24 -12.92
N SER A 209 -11.42 33.95 -12.72
CA SER A 209 -10.49 34.30 -13.81
C SER A 209 -9.90 33.07 -14.48
N HIS A 210 -9.50 32.05 -13.72
CA HIS A 210 -9.01 30.80 -14.27
C HIS A 210 -10.07 30.02 -15.08
N LEU A 211 -11.33 30.05 -14.64
CA LEU A 211 -12.43 29.39 -15.35
C LEU A 211 -12.81 30.13 -16.64
N ILE A 212 -12.68 31.46 -16.68
CA ILE A 212 -12.83 32.26 -17.89
C ILE A 212 -11.71 31.96 -18.89
N GLU A 213 -10.44 31.91 -18.44
CA GLU A 213 -9.30 31.54 -19.29
C GLU A 213 -9.44 30.16 -19.92
N LYS A 214 -10.01 29.20 -19.20
CA LYS A 214 -10.29 27.85 -19.71
C LYS A 214 -11.54 27.76 -20.58
N GLY A 215 -12.27 28.86 -20.79
CA GLY A 215 -13.51 28.89 -21.58
C GLY A 215 -14.68 28.16 -20.94
N ALA A 216 -14.61 27.87 -19.63
CA ALA A 216 -15.66 27.14 -18.92
C ALA A 216 -16.84 28.05 -18.50
N ILE A 217 -16.62 29.37 -18.44
CA ILE A 217 -17.62 30.38 -18.08
C ILE A 217 -17.51 31.56 -19.06
N GLN A 218 -18.63 32.02 -19.60
CA GLN A 218 -18.68 33.26 -20.40
C GLN A 218 -18.72 34.49 -19.48
N GLN A 219 -18.03 35.55 -19.90
CA GLN A 219 -17.84 36.80 -19.13
C GLN A 219 -19.14 37.43 -18.65
#